data_AF-A0A955I3E5-F1
#
_entry.id   AF-A0A955I3E5-F1
#
_cell.length_a   1.000
_cell.length_b   1.000
_cell.length_c   1.000
_cell.angle_alpha   90.00
_cell.angle_beta   90.00
_cell.angle_gamma   90.00
#
_symmetry.space_group_name_H-M   'P 1'
#
loop_
_entity.id
_entity.type
_entity.pdbx_description
1 polymer ?
#
loop_
_entity_poly.entity_id
_entity_poly.type
_entity_poly.pdbx_seq_one_letter_code
_entity_poly.pdbx_strand_id
1 'polypeptide(L)' 'MMRACAQDHGMDIYEFGEYIKDHPDVDHEIDQRIVAYGANTDGFVFESRLAWHWIPDSFKIVLT' A
#
# COMPACT_ATOMS: atom_id res chain seq x y z
N MET A 1 -4.13 -3.16 -3.95
CA MET A 1 -2.65 -3.07 -3.99
C MET A 1 -1.99 -4.27 -3.34
N MET A 2 -2.04 -4.43 -2.00
CA MET A 2 -1.38 -5.55 -1.29
C MET A 2 -1.69 -6.93 -1.86
N ARG A 3 -2.95 -7.21 -2.22
CA ARG A 3 -3.34 -8.48 -2.87
C ARG A 3 -2.69 -8.71 -4.23
N ALA A 4 -2.48 -7.65 -5.01
CA ALA A 4 -1.81 -7.75 -6.30
C ALA A 4 -0.31 -8.01 -6.10
N CYS A 5 0.34 -7.30 -5.16
CA CYS A 5 1.74 -7.58 -4.82
C CYS A 5 1.93 -9.01 -4.29
N ALA A 6 1.01 -9.52 -3.47
CA ALA A 6 1.04 -10.91 -3.02
C ALA A 6 0.99 -11.89 -4.21
N GLN A 7 0.09 -11.63 -5.18
CA GLN A 7 -0.01 -12.43 -6.41
C GLN A 7 1.27 -12.36 -7.27
N ASP A 8 1.88 -11.18 -7.41
CA ASP A 8 3.15 -11.00 -8.13
C ASP A 8 4.28 -11.83 -7.50
N HIS A 9 4.22 -12.03 -6.18
CA HIS A 9 5.17 -12.85 -5.42
C HIS A 9 4.76 -14.33 -5.31
N GLY A 10 3.65 -14.74 -5.92
CA GLY A 10 3.13 -16.11 -5.83
C GLY A 10 2.70 -16.53 -4.43
N MET A 11 2.37 -15.57 -3.57
CA MET A 11 1.97 -15.75 -2.17
C MET A 11 0.51 -15.38 -1.97
N ASP A 12 -0.13 -15.91 -0.92
CA ASP A 12 -1.38 -15.35 -0.44
C ASP A 12 -1.16 -14.04 0.35
N ILE A 13 -2.25 -13.34 0.68
CA ILE A 13 -2.18 -12.04 1.35
C ILE A 13 -1.62 -12.11 2.78
N TYR A 14 -1.79 -13.24 3.46
CA TYR A 14 -1.31 -13.45 4.82
C TYR A 14 0.19 -13.79 4.80
N GLU A 15 0.59 -14.73 3.95
CA GLU A 15 1.99 -15.10 3.73
C GLU A 15 2.81 -13.88 3.31
N PHE A 16 2.29 -13.09 2.37
CA PHE A 16 2.93 -11.85 1.93
C PHE A 16 3.03 -10.83 3.06
N GLY A 17 1.99 -10.70 3.89
CA GLY A 17 1.97 -9.80 5.04
C GLY A 17 3.00 -10.17 6.13
N GLU A 18 3.33 -11.44 6.29
CA GLU A 18 4.44 -11.87 7.16
C GLU A 18 5.78 -11.67 6.47
N TYR A 19 5.89 -12.02 5.19
CA TYR A 19 7.11 -11.88 4.38
C TYR A 19 7.66 -10.44 4.38
N ILE A 20 6.81 -9.44 4.17
CA ILE A 20 7.24 -8.02 4.09
C ILE A 20 7.83 -7.49 5.40
N LYS A 21 7.54 -8.10 6.56
CA LYS A 21 8.09 -7.65 7.85
C LYS A 21 9.61 -7.82 7.90
N ASP A 22 10.11 -8.84 7.22
CA ASP A 22 11.54 -9.16 7.16
C ASP A 22 12.21 -8.67 5.86
N HIS A 23 11.43 -8.10 4.92
CA HIS A 23 11.89 -7.63 3.60
C HIS A 23 11.55 -6.14 3.41
N PRO A 24 12.32 -5.23 4.06
CA PRO A 24 12.04 -3.79 4.05
C PRO A 24 12.21 -3.14 2.66
N ASP A 25 12.95 -3.78 1.76
CA ASP A 25 13.08 -3.39 0.36
C ASP A 25 11.74 -3.53 -0.38
N VAL A 26 11.01 -4.61 -0.13
CA VAL A 26 9.68 -4.87 -0.72
C VAL A 26 8.64 -3.92 -0.14
N ASP A 27 8.70 -3.65 1.17
CA ASP A 27 7.84 -2.64 1.82
C ASP A 27 8.08 -1.24 1.23
N HIS A 28 9.35 -0.86 1.03
CA HIS A 28 9.70 0.43 0.41
C HIS A 28 9.21 0.52 -1.05
N GLU A 29 9.28 -0.57 -1.81
CA GLU A 29 8.74 -0.61 -3.17
C GLU A 29 7.22 -0.37 -3.17
N ILE A 30 6.49 -0.98 -2.23
CA ILE A 30 5.04 -0.76 -2.08
C ILE A 30 4.76 0.71 -1.77
N ASP A 31 5.50 1.32 -0.85
CA ASP A 31 5.37 2.75 -0.53
C ASP A 31 5.60 3.64 -1.77
N GLN A 32 6.63 3.36 -2.57
CA GLN A 32 6.87 4.09 -3.82
C GLN A 32 5.73 3.93 -4.82
N ARG A 33 5.18 2.72 -4.95
CA ARG A 33 4.00 2.50 -5.79
C ARG A 33 2.78 3.28 -5.26
N ILE A 34 2.60 3.43 -3.95
CA ILE A 34 1.52 4.23 -3.33
C ILE A 34 1.68 5.70 -3.69
N VAL A 35 2.89 6.25 -3.54
CA VAL A 35 3.21 7.65 -3.91
C VAL A 35 2.89 7.88 -5.40
N ALA A 36 3.37 6.98 -6.26
CA ALA A 36 3.12 7.08 -7.70
C ALA A 36 1.62 6.99 -8.02
N TYR A 37 0.89 6.09 -7.38
CA TYR A 37 -0.55 5.95 -7.61
C TYR A 37 -1.31 7.21 -7.18
N GLY A 38 -1.02 7.72 -5.98
CA GLY A 38 -1.66 8.92 -5.44
C GLY A 38 -1.33 10.21 -6.22
N ALA A 39 -0.18 10.27 -6.89
CA ALA A 39 0.21 11.41 -7.72
C ALA A 39 -0.42 11.39 -9.13
N ASN A 40 -0.79 10.21 -9.64
CA ASN A 40 -1.21 10.04 -11.04
C ASN A 40 -2.68 9.61 -11.21
N THR A 41 -3.40 9.38 -10.11
CA THR A 41 -4.78 8.88 -10.15
C THR A 41 -5.64 9.71 -9.23
N ASP A 42 -6.82 10.12 -9.70
CA ASP A 42 -7.82 10.83 -8.90
C ASP A 42 -9.04 9.95 -8.64
N GLY A 43 -9.86 10.31 -7.65
CA GLY A 43 -11.17 9.68 -7.42
C GLY A 43 -11.10 8.25 -6.88
N PHE A 44 -10.05 7.89 -6.14
CA PHE A 44 -9.89 6.58 -5.52
C PHE A 44 -10.11 6.62 -4.00
N VAL A 45 -10.40 5.46 -3.41
CA VAL A 45 -10.41 5.26 -1.97
C VAL A 45 -9.24 4.35 -1.61
N PHE A 46 -8.43 4.78 -0.66
CA PHE A 46 -7.33 3.98 -0.12
C PHE A 46 -7.63 3.59 1.32
N GLU A 47 -7.61 2.30 1.60
CA GLU A 47 -7.70 1.77 2.96
C GLU A 47 -6.29 1.38 3.41
N SER A 48 -5.78 2.07 4.42
CA SER A 48 -4.46 1.82 5.00
C SER A 48 -4.31 2.55 6.32
N ARG A 49 -3.45 2.02 7.19
CA ARG A 49 -3.06 2.64 8.46
C ARG A 49 -2.23 3.91 8.26
N LEU A 50 -1.32 3.91 7.28
CA LEU A 50 -0.30 4.96 7.10
C LEU A 50 -0.19 5.52 5.67
N ALA A 51 -0.91 5.00 4.68
CA ALA A 51 -0.78 5.48 3.30
C ALA A 51 -1.12 6.97 3.11
N TRP A 52 -1.95 7.54 4.00
CA TRP A 52 -2.24 8.98 4.00
C TRP A 52 -0.99 9.86 4.13
N HIS A 53 0.09 9.32 4.72
CA HIS A 53 1.37 10.02 4.84
C HIS A 53 2.00 10.29 3.47
N TRP A 54 1.82 9.35 2.54
CA TRP A 54 2.40 9.37 1.20
C TRP A 54 1.53 10.07 0.15
N ILE A 55 0.27 10.38 0.49
CA ILE A 55 -0.71 11.03 -0.38
C ILE A 55 -1.15 12.32 0.32
N PRO A 56 -0.37 13.41 0.23
CA PRO A 56 -0.56 14.60 1.06
C PRO A 56 -1.93 15.27 0.84
N ASP A 57 -2.45 15.23 -0.38
CA ASP A 57 -3.73 15.85 -0.77
C ASP A 57 -4.96 14.93 -0.52
N SER A 58 -4.80 13.88 0.27
CA SER A 58 -5.89 12.96 0.60
C SER A 58 -6.87 13.51 1.63
N PHE A 59 -8.16 13.23 1.43
CA PHE A 59 -9.18 13.39 2.46
C PHE A 59 -9.18 12.17 3.40
N LYS A 60 -8.93 12.39 4.69
CA LYS A 60 -8.70 11.32 5.69
C LYS A 60 -9.98 11.01 6.46
N ILE A 61 -10.43 9.77 6.40
CA ILE A 61 -11.60 9.28 7.15
C ILE A 61 -11.12 8.25 8.17
N VAL A 62 -11.36 8.54 9.45
CA VAL A 62 -11.11 7.61 10.56
C VAL A 62 -12.45 7.07 11.01
N LEU A 63 -12.62 5.75 10.96
CA LEU A 63 -13.81 5.07 11.45
C LEU A 63 -13.67 4.83 12.96
N THR A 64 -14.72 5.14 13.73
CA THR A 64 -14.82 4.95 15.19
C THR A 64 -15.69 3.75 15.54
#